data_AF-A0A3N1SK33-F1
#
_entry.id   AF-A0A3N1SK33-F1
#
_cell.length_a   1.000
_cell.length_b   1.000
_cell.length_c   1.000
_cell.angle_alpha   90.00
_cell.angle_beta   90.00
_cell.angle_gamma   90.00
#
_symmetry.space_group_name_H-M   'P 1'
#
loop_
_entity.id
_entity.type
_entity.pdbx_description
1 polymer ?
#
loop_
_entity_poly.entity_id
_entity_poly.type
_entity_poly.pdbx_seq_one_letter_code
_entity_poly.pdbx_strand_id
1 'polypeptide(L)'
;MAFGRNRRAEPFEAVHWDSITQFTVGRMMRHTMRKSTRGEGPHAVRFMRMRGGDTYMVPGVYIVPVDPSAALTKGGFRLFEDENEDEAARRLLCTVLPDGSDRFRVTDAAGQDLGSVRRTPVTKRLSQHGLWLEQPGHPGIVAPREWAKGGAKASLGRGVGHVVEGVVDSVLSFGSDETAGSEGGGLRPLVWVLGATDGEYGQEVLTFPRTAQSERWYFIKVGGPLDKRLAFALAVVRESEMFRADQR
;
A
#
# COMPACT_ATOMS: atom_id res chain seq x y z
N MET A 1 19.76 -35.62 18.66
CA MET A 1 20.04 -34.22 19.05
C MET A 1 19.02 -33.33 18.36
N ALA A 2 18.06 -32.78 19.10
CA ALA A 2 17.03 -31.90 18.53
C ALA A 2 17.55 -30.46 18.51
N PHE A 3 17.82 -29.92 17.32
CA PHE A 3 18.05 -28.49 17.13
C PHE A 3 16.71 -27.78 17.27
N GLY A 4 16.40 -27.32 18.49
CA GLY A 4 15.31 -26.38 18.70
C GLY A 4 15.57 -25.14 17.87
N ARG A 5 14.79 -24.93 16.79
CA ARG A 5 14.69 -23.63 16.13
C ARG A 5 14.22 -22.66 17.20
N ASN A 6 15.13 -21.84 17.72
CA ASN A 6 14.78 -20.64 18.46
C ASN A 6 13.93 -19.77 17.52
N ARG A 7 12.60 -19.96 17.55
CA ARG A 7 11.64 -18.95 17.11
C ARG A 7 12.00 -17.73 17.93
N ARG A 8 12.73 -16.79 17.34
CA ARG A 8 12.97 -15.48 17.92
C ARG A 8 11.59 -14.85 18.02
N ALA A 9 10.94 -15.01 19.16
CA ALA A 9 9.71 -14.34 19.49
C ALA A 9 9.90 -12.87 19.12
N GLU A 10 9.06 -12.36 18.24
CA GLU A 10 9.16 -10.96 17.87
C GLU A 10 8.98 -10.11 19.14
N PRO A 11 9.81 -9.08 19.35
CA PRO A 11 9.87 -8.36 20.61
C PRO A 11 8.66 -7.44 20.87
N PHE A 12 7.57 -7.60 20.11
CA PHE A 12 6.40 -6.74 20.13
C PHE A 12 5.12 -7.56 20.27
N GLU A 13 4.13 -6.99 20.95
CA GLU A 13 2.79 -7.54 21.00
C GLU A 13 2.16 -7.52 19.59
N ALA A 14 1.42 -8.58 19.27
CA ALA A 14 0.68 -8.67 18.01
C ALA A 14 -0.33 -7.52 17.92
N VAL A 15 -0.31 -6.81 16.80
CA VAL A 15 -1.21 -5.69 16.55
C VAL A 15 -2.32 -6.18 15.63
N HIS A 16 -3.57 -6.03 16.06
CA HIS A 16 -4.71 -6.36 15.23
C HIS A 16 -4.68 -5.52 13.94
N TRP A 17 -4.82 -6.19 12.80
CA TRP A 17 -4.65 -5.59 11.46
C TRP A 17 -5.53 -4.36 11.24
N ASP A 18 -6.72 -4.33 11.84
CA ASP A 18 -7.66 -3.23 11.70
C ASP A 18 -7.19 -1.93 12.37
N SER A 19 -6.15 -1.95 13.19
CA SER A 19 -5.54 -0.72 13.72
C SER A 19 -4.43 -0.16 12.81
N ILE A 20 -3.99 -0.92 11.80
CA ILE A 20 -2.90 -0.53 10.92
C ILE A 20 -3.40 0.52 9.93
N THR A 21 -2.73 1.66 9.89
CA THR A 21 -3.04 2.80 8.99
C THR A 21 -1.82 3.23 8.20
N GLN A 22 -0.62 3.01 8.74
CA GLN A 22 0.65 3.19 8.07
C GLN A 22 1.37 1.85 7.95
N PHE A 23 1.75 1.47 6.73
CA PHE A 23 2.38 0.17 6.50
C PHE A 23 3.32 0.16 5.28
N THR A 24 4.14 -0.89 5.21
CA THR A 24 4.93 -1.27 4.05
C THR A 24 4.69 -2.75 3.74
N VAL A 25 5.22 -3.25 2.62
CA VAL A 25 5.16 -4.66 2.25
C VAL A 25 6.58 -5.18 2.06
N GLY A 26 6.92 -6.28 2.70
CA GLY A 26 8.22 -6.92 2.49
C GLY A 26 8.62 -7.91 3.58
N ARG A 27 9.91 -8.27 3.57
CA ARG A 27 10.53 -9.23 4.50
C ARG A 27 11.49 -8.59 5.50
N MET A 28 11.89 -7.35 5.28
CA MET A 28 12.87 -6.67 6.13
C MET A 28 12.28 -6.43 7.53
N MET A 29 12.99 -6.87 8.57
CA MET A 29 12.52 -6.77 9.97
C MET A 29 13.09 -5.57 10.73
N ARG A 30 14.26 -5.06 10.33
CA ARG A 30 14.94 -4.00 11.08
C ARG A 30 15.71 -3.07 10.17
N HIS A 31 15.55 -1.76 10.40
CA HIS A 31 16.44 -0.75 9.85
C HIS A 31 17.63 -0.61 10.78
N THR A 32 18.76 -1.15 10.35
CA THR A 32 20.05 -0.93 11.03
C THR A 32 21.05 -0.35 10.05
N MET A 33 21.93 0.51 10.57
CA MET A 33 23.08 1.03 9.80
C MET A 33 24.03 -0.10 9.39
N ARG A 34 24.07 -1.22 10.13
CA ARG A 34 24.90 -2.38 9.83
C ARG A 34 24.13 -3.42 9.01
N LYS A 35 24.53 -3.61 7.74
CA LYS A 35 23.87 -4.52 6.78
C LYS A 35 23.63 -5.95 7.31
N SER A 36 24.52 -6.49 8.14
CA SER A 36 24.43 -7.86 8.68
C SER A 36 23.34 -8.06 9.75
N THR A 37 22.76 -6.97 10.28
CA THR A 37 21.72 -7.00 11.32
C THR A 37 20.32 -6.70 10.79
N ARG A 38 20.18 -6.46 9.48
CA ARG A 38 18.89 -6.38 8.80
C ARG A 38 18.36 -7.80 8.65
N GLY A 39 17.73 -8.32 9.71
CA GLY A 39 17.08 -9.63 9.63
C GLY A 39 16.01 -9.65 8.55
N GLU A 40 15.90 -10.76 7.84
CA GLU A 40 14.76 -11.06 6.98
C GLU A 40 13.80 -11.98 7.73
N GLY A 41 12.51 -11.69 7.62
CA GLY A 41 11.42 -12.46 8.19
C GLY A 41 10.40 -12.87 7.12
N PRO A 42 9.21 -13.35 7.52
CA PRO A 42 8.17 -13.76 6.59
C PRO A 42 7.70 -12.61 5.69
N HIS A 43 7.16 -12.93 4.52
CA HIS A 43 6.59 -11.89 3.65
C HIS A 43 5.30 -11.36 4.27
N ALA A 44 5.24 -10.07 4.57
CA ALA A 44 4.12 -9.50 5.31
C ALA A 44 3.87 -8.03 4.94
N VAL A 45 2.65 -7.58 5.20
CA VAL A 45 2.33 -6.18 5.49
C VAL A 45 2.92 -5.87 6.86
N ARG A 46 3.79 -4.87 6.90
CA ARG A 46 4.58 -4.51 8.09
C ARG A 46 4.30 -3.08 8.51
N PHE A 47 4.36 -2.82 9.81
CA PHE A 47 4.24 -1.48 10.39
C PHE A 47 5.46 -1.14 11.23
N MET A 48 5.69 0.15 11.44
CA MET A 48 6.86 0.63 12.17
C MET A 48 6.63 0.54 13.69
N ARG A 49 7.63 0.04 14.42
CA ARG A 49 7.76 0.21 15.87
C ARG A 49 9.17 0.63 16.24
N MET A 50 9.29 1.54 17.19
CA MET A 50 10.58 1.93 17.75
C MET A 50 10.83 1.23 19.08
N ARG A 51 12.03 0.69 19.28
CA ARG A 51 12.47 0.14 20.57
C ARG A 51 13.97 0.33 20.72
N GLY A 52 14.39 0.99 21.81
CA GLY A 52 15.81 1.20 22.12
C GLY A 52 16.57 1.99 21.05
N GLY A 53 15.92 2.94 20.36
CA GLY A 53 16.52 3.73 19.29
C GLY A 53 16.58 3.05 17.92
N ASP A 54 16.16 1.78 17.83
CA ASP A 54 16.07 1.04 16.58
C ASP A 54 14.64 1.04 16.02
N THR A 55 14.55 1.09 14.69
CA THR A 55 13.30 0.95 13.95
C THR A 55 13.10 -0.50 13.51
N TYR A 56 12.01 -1.09 13.98
CA TYR A 56 11.54 -2.42 13.64
C TYR A 56 10.34 -2.36 12.70
N MET A 57 10.32 -3.29 11.76
CA MET A 57 9.26 -3.48 10.78
C MET A 57 8.49 -4.73 11.18
N VAL A 58 7.48 -4.57 12.01
CA VAL A 58 6.74 -5.67 12.64
C VAL A 58 5.68 -6.17 11.65
N PRO A 59 5.57 -7.48 11.37
CA PRO A 59 4.49 -8.05 10.58
C PRO A 59 3.15 -7.84 11.28
N GLY A 60 2.16 -7.36 10.54
CA GLY A 60 0.77 -7.26 10.99
C GLY A 60 -0.20 -8.08 10.15
N VAL A 61 0.17 -8.38 8.90
CA VAL A 61 -0.60 -9.29 8.03
C VAL A 61 0.37 -10.12 7.20
N TYR A 62 0.27 -11.43 7.28
CA TYR A 62 1.14 -12.37 6.57
C TYR A 62 0.64 -12.63 5.17
N ILE A 63 1.56 -12.62 4.20
CA ILE A 63 1.28 -12.82 2.78
C ILE A 63 1.72 -14.22 2.40
N VAL A 64 0.76 -15.03 1.98
CA VAL A 64 1.00 -16.44 1.61
C VAL A 64 0.55 -16.66 0.17
N PRO A 65 1.42 -17.17 -0.73
CA PRO A 65 1.01 -17.48 -2.10
C PRO A 65 -0.07 -18.57 -2.11
N VAL A 66 -1.04 -18.47 -3.01
CA VAL A 66 -2.03 -19.55 -3.23
C VAL A 66 -1.35 -20.76 -3.88
N ASP A 67 -0.45 -20.50 -4.83
CA ASP A 67 0.44 -21.48 -5.45
C ASP A 67 1.89 -21.07 -5.18
N PRO A 68 2.64 -21.80 -4.33
CA PRO A 68 4.03 -21.51 -4.01
C PRO A 68 4.98 -21.53 -5.23
N SER A 69 4.57 -22.17 -6.33
CA SER A 69 5.36 -22.25 -7.56
C SER A 69 5.14 -21.06 -8.52
N ALA A 70 4.11 -20.25 -8.26
CA ALA A 70 3.74 -19.10 -9.08
C ALA A 70 4.06 -17.77 -8.39
N ALA A 71 4.41 -16.76 -9.20
CA ALA A 71 4.49 -15.37 -8.73
C ALA A 71 3.13 -14.92 -8.18
N LEU A 72 3.12 -14.03 -7.17
CA LEU A 72 1.86 -13.60 -6.52
C LEU A 72 0.87 -12.98 -7.51
N THR A 73 1.39 -12.30 -8.53
CA THR A 73 0.61 -11.65 -9.59
C THR A 73 0.00 -12.63 -10.59
N LYS A 74 0.47 -13.89 -10.61
CA LYS A 74 -0.03 -14.96 -11.49
C LYS A 74 -0.86 -16.00 -10.76
N GLY A 75 -0.43 -16.41 -9.56
CA GLY A 75 -1.10 -17.43 -8.75
C GLY A 75 -2.09 -16.86 -7.75
N GLY A 76 -2.00 -15.58 -7.42
CA GLY A 76 -2.75 -14.99 -6.31
C GLY A 76 -2.12 -15.27 -4.95
N PHE A 77 -2.71 -14.69 -3.91
CA PHE A 77 -2.22 -14.77 -2.53
C PHE A 77 -3.35 -14.65 -1.52
N ARG A 78 -3.09 -15.12 -0.31
CA ARG A 78 -3.95 -14.99 0.87
C ARG A 78 -3.27 -14.10 1.91
N LEU A 79 -4.08 -13.34 2.62
CA LEU A 79 -3.66 -12.49 3.72
C LEU A 79 -4.16 -13.09 5.04
N PHE A 80 -3.26 -13.29 5.99
CA PHE A 80 -3.55 -13.89 7.29
C PHE A 80 -3.15 -12.97 8.44
N GLU A 81 -3.87 -13.03 9.55
CA GLU A 81 -3.52 -12.29 10.77
C GLU A 81 -2.31 -12.90 11.49
N ASP A 82 -2.14 -14.22 11.40
CA ASP A 82 -1.14 -14.99 12.15
C ASP A 82 -0.11 -15.67 11.24
N GLU A 83 1.12 -15.84 11.76
CA GLU A 83 2.22 -16.51 11.04
C GLU A 83 2.03 -18.04 10.96
N ASN A 84 1.16 -18.61 11.81
CA ASN A 84 1.12 -20.04 12.14
C ASN A 84 1.25 -20.96 10.91
N GLU A 85 2.20 -21.88 10.87
CA GLU A 85 2.47 -22.71 9.67
C GLU A 85 1.26 -23.56 9.23
N ASP A 86 0.37 -23.92 10.17
CA ASP A 86 -0.86 -24.64 9.87
C ASP A 86 -1.93 -23.69 9.33
N GLU A 87 -2.23 -23.80 8.02
CA GLU A 87 -3.23 -22.99 7.34
C GLU A 87 -4.62 -23.14 7.97
N ALA A 88 -4.97 -24.30 8.52
CA ALA A 88 -6.27 -24.52 9.18
C ALA A 88 -6.38 -23.75 10.51
N ALA A 89 -5.24 -23.43 11.13
CA ALA A 89 -5.17 -22.67 12.37
C ALA A 89 -4.92 -21.16 12.15
N ARG A 90 -4.69 -20.72 10.90
CA ARG A 90 -4.51 -19.30 10.60
C ARG A 90 -5.85 -18.60 10.45
N ARG A 91 -5.94 -17.38 10.98
CA ARG A 91 -7.09 -16.50 10.72
C ARG A 91 -6.94 -15.81 9.36
N LEU A 92 -7.68 -16.32 8.37
CA LEU A 92 -7.77 -15.73 7.02
C LEU A 92 -8.45 -14.35 7.10
N LEU A 93 -7.85 -13.34 6.47
CA LEU A 93 -8.42 -11.99 6.33
C LEU A 93 -9.09 -11.81 4.97
N CYS A 94 -8.36 -12.14 3.91
CA CYS A 94 -8.87 -12.13 2.55
C CYS A 94 -8.04 -13.00 1.61
N THR A 95 -8.67 -13.38 0.50
CA THR A 95 -8.06 -14.07 -0.63
C THR A 95 -8.06 -13.16 -1.85
N VAL A 96 -6.91 -13.05 -2.51
CA VAL A 96 -6.69 -12.24 -3.70
C VAL A 96 -6.32 -13.14 -4.87
N LEU A 97 -7.20 -13.24 -5.87
CA LEU A 97 -6.98 -14.10 -7.05
C LEU A 97 -7.03 -13.28 -8.33
N PRO A 98 -6.12 -13.54 -9.29
CA PRO A 98 -6.27 -13.00 -10.64
C PRO A 98 -7.51 -13.63 -11.28
N ASP A 99 -8.31 -12.84 -11.98
CA ASP A 99 -9.51 -13.32 -12.67
C ASP A 99 -9.24 -13.71 -14.14
N GLY A 100 -7.96 -13.82 -14.51
CA GLY A 100 -7.53 -14.07 -15.90
C GLY A 100 -7.44 -12.82 -16.76
N SER A 101 -7.75 -11.64 -16.22
CA SER A 101 -7.62 -10.35 -16.89
C SER A 101 -6.63 -9.42 -16.15
N ASP A 102 -6.77 -8.11 -16.36
CA ASP A 102 -6.04 -7.06 -15.64
C ASP A 102 -6.64 -6.78 -14.24
N ARG A 103 -7.31 -7.76 -13.63
CA ARG A 103 -8.07 -7.63 -12.39
C ARG A 103 -7.73 -8.75 -11.40
N PHE A 104 -7.64 -8.34 -10.15
CA PHE A 104 -7.47 -9.20 -8.98
C PHE A 104 -8.71 -9.07 -8.12
N ARG A 105 -9.48 -10.15 -8.01
CA ARG A 105 -10.65 -10.20 -7.14
C ARG A 105 -10.21 -10.39 -5.70
N VAL A 106 -10.81 -9.63 -4.78
CA VAL A 106 -10.53 -9.69 -3.34
C VAL A 106 -11.79 -10.16 -2.63
N THR A 107 -11.68 -11.28 -1.91
CA THR A 107 -12.78 -11.88 -1.15
C THR A 107 -12.39 -12.03 0.31
N ASP A 108 -13.34 -11.93 1.23
CA ASP A 108 -13.08 -12.14 2.64
C ASP A 108 -12.93 -13.63 3.01
N ALA A 109 -12.82 -13.91 4.32
CA ALA A 109 -12.70 -15.27 4.83
C ALA A 109 -13.94 -16.14 4.55
N ALA A 110 -15.12 -15.53 4.40
CA ALA A 110 -16.37 -16.21 4.06
C ALA A 110 -16.59 -16.33 2.54
N GLY A 111 -15.66 -15.83 1.72
CA GLY A 111 -15.77 -15.79 0.26
C GLY A 111 -16.66 -14.65 -0.26
N GLN A 112 -17.09 -13.72 0.59
CA GLN A 112 -17.84 -12.54 0.16
C GLN A 112 -16.93 -11.57 -0.58
N ASP A 113 -17.48 -10.94 -1.62
CA ASP A 113 -16.73 -9.99 -2.44
C ASP A 113 -16.45 -8.71 -1.65
N LEU A 114 -15.17 -8.41 -1.42
CA LEU A 114 -14.73 -7.13 -0.86
C LEU A 114 -14.48 -6.11 -1.96
N GLY A 115 -14.23 -6.57 -3.18
CA GLY A 115 -14.00 -5.73 -4.34
C GLY A 115 -12.86 -6.26 -5.21
N SER A 116 -12.16 -5.36 -5.88
CA SER A 116 -11.05 -5.76 -6.75
C SER A 116 -9.97 -4.70 -6.89
N VAL A 117 -8.75 -5.16 -7.16
CA VAL A 117 -7.63 -4.34 -7.62
C VAL A 117 -7.52 -4.51 -9.14
N ARG A 118 -7.50 -3.41 -9.88
CA ARG A 118 -7.45 -3.42 -11.34
C ARG A 118 -6.28 -2.62 -11.85
N ARG A 119 -5.64 -3.08 -12.91
CA ARG A 119 -4.71 -2.23 -13.67
C ARG A 119 -5.49 -1.16 -14.41
N THR A 120 -4.92 0.03 -14.49
CA THR A 120 -5.49 1.12 -15.28
C THR A 120 -5.51 0.70 -16.75
N PRO A 121 -6.69 0.67 -17.40
CA PRO A 121 -6.82 0.37 -18.82
C PRO A 121 -5.97 1.33 -19.65
N VAL A 122 -5.45 0.88 -20.78
CA VAL A 122 -4.56 1.68 -21.65
C VAL A 122 -5.15 3.06 -21.97
N THR A 123 -6.45 3.12 -22.23
CA THR A 123 -7.19 4.37 -22.52
C THR A 123 -7.20 5.38 -21.37
N LYS A 124 -7.02 4.96 -20.13
CA LYS A 124 -7.01 5.81 -18.92
C LYS A 124 -5.61 6.06 -18.35
N ARG A 125 -4.55 5.45 -18.90
CA ARG A 125 -3.17 5.60 -18.37
C ARG A 125 -2.61 7.02 -18.48
N LEU A 126 -3.18 7.83 -19.37
CA LEU A 126 -2.85 9.24 -19.48
C LEU A 126 -3.38 10.02 -18.27
N SER A 127 -4.61 9.77 -17.81
CA SER A 127 -5.21 10.51 -16.69
C SER A 127 -5.05 9.83 -15.32
N GLN A 128 -4.72 8.53 -15.28
CA GLN A 128 -4.67 7.73 -14.06
C GLN A 128 -3.37 6.92 -13.96
N HIS A 129 -2.96 6.66 -12.72
CA HIS A 129 -1.77 5.86 -12.39
C HIS A 129 -2.11 4.39 -12.18
N GLY A 130 -1.42 3.51 -12.93
CA GLY A 130 -1.09 2.12 -12.58
C GLY A 130 -2.23 1.18 -12.17
N LEU A 131 -2.74 1.35 -10.94
CA LEU A 131 -3.72 0.50 -10.30
C LEU A 131 -4.86 1.36 -9.73
N TRP A 132 -6.07 0.82 -9.76
CA TRP A 132 -7.26 1.39 -9.12
C TRP A 132 -8.04 0.30 -8.41
N LEU A 133 -8.93 0.71 -7.49
CA LEU A 133 -9.76 -0.19 -6.70
C LEU A 133 -11.23 -0.03 -7.07
N GLU A 134 -11.95 -1.14 -6.97
CA GLU A 134 -13.41 -1.18 -6.93
C GLU A 134 -13.81 -1.77 -5.58
N GLN A 135 -14.79 -1.16 -4.91
CA GLN A 135 -15.38 -1.65 -3.66
C GLN A 135 -16.91 -1.66 -3.84
N PRO A 136 -17.61 -2.77 -3.52
CA PRO A 136 -19.06 -2.84 -3.65
C PRO A 136 -19.74 -1.71 -2.89
N GLY A 137 -20.71 -1.06 -3.53
CA GLY A 137 -21.44 0.08 -2.93
C GLY A 137 -20.72 1.43 -2.97
N HIS A 138 -19.52 1.52 -3.55
CA HIS A 138 -18.75 2.76 -3.64
C HIS A 138 -18.31 3.06 -5.08
N PRO A 139 -18.13 4.35 -5.44
CA PRO A 139 -17.44 4.73 -6.67
C PRO A 139 -16.03 4.10 -6.76
N GLY A 140 -15.48 4.06 -7.98
CA GLY A 140 -14.10 3.62 -8.18
C GLY A 140 -13.11 4.51 -7.43
N ILE A 141 -12.08 3.89 -6.87
CA ILE A 141 -10.98 4.57 -6.17
C ILE A 141 -9.78 4.57 -7.10
N VAL A 142 -9.47 5.72 -7.67
CA VAL A 142 -8.44 5.87 -8.71
C VAL A 142 -7.31 6.74 -8.20
N ALA A 143 -6.12 6.59 -8.77
CA ALA A 143 -5.02 7.51 -8.52
C ALA A 143 -4.88 8.48 -9.71
N PRO A 144 -5.52 9.66 -9.69
CA PRO A 144 -5.46 10.61 -10.79
C PRO A 144 -4.07 11.22 -10.92
N ARG A 145 -3.62 11.41 -12.16
CA ARG A 145 -2.42 12.20 -12.46
C ARG A 145 -2.72 13.67 -12.23
N GLU A 146 -1.72 14.40 -11.78
CA GLU A 146 -1.93 15.76 -11.29
C GLU A 146 -2.38 16.77 -12.35
N TRP A 147 -1.97 16.60 -13.60
CA TRP A 147 -2.46 17.45 -14.68
C TRP A 147 -3.95 17.20 -14.98
N ALA A 148 -4.48 16.02 -14.62
CA ALA A 148 -5.90 15.72 -14.73
C ALA A 148 -6.71 16.29 -13.55
N LYS A 149 -6.05 16.76 -12.47
CA LYS A 149 -6.71 17.39 -11.31
C LYS A 149 -7.36 18.74 -11.63
N GLY A 150 -7.10 19.33 -12.81
CA GLY A 150 -7.67 20.63 -13.22
C GLY A 150 -8.55 20.58 -14.49
N GLY A 151 -8.88 19.38 -14.99
CA GLY A 151 -9.61 19.22 -16.25
C GLY A 151 -8.87 19.77 -17.49
N ALA A 152 -9.46 19.59 -18.67
CA ALA A 152 -8.88 20.08 -19.93
C ALA A 152 -8.65 21.62 -19.97
N LYS A 153 -9.35 22.37 -19.11
CA LYS A 153 -9.18 23.83 -18.95
C LYS A 153 -7.88 24.22 -18.24
N ALA A 154 -7.31 23.38 -17.38
CA ALA A 154 -6.00 23.64 -16.76
C ALA A 154 -4.82 23.39 -17.71
N SER A 155 -5.00 22.53 -18.72
CA SER A 155 -3.98 22.24 -19.74
C SER A 155 -3.91 23.26 -20.87
N LEU A 156 -4.93 24.09 -21.07
CA LEU A 156 -4.92 25.19 -22.06
C LEU A 156 -4.31 26.50 -21.53
N GLY A 157 -3.99 26.57 -20.23
CA GLY A 157 -3.51 27.78 -19.57
C GLY A 157 -2.00 27.85 -19.30
N ARG A 158 -1.16 26.95 -19.83
CA ARG A 158 0.31 27.08 -19.74
C ARG A 158 0.88 27.99 -20.82
N GLY A 159 0.28 29.16 -20.96
CA GLY A 159 0.78 30.27 -21.73
C GLY A 159 0.34 31.54 -21.00
N VAL A 160 1.32 32.31 -20.53
CA VAL A 160 1.19 33.61 -19.86
C VAL A 160 0.83 33.53 -18.38
N GLY A 161 1.76 34.02 -17.55
CA GLY A 161 1.73 33.90 -16.10
C GLY A 161 0.58 34.64 -15.45
N HIS A 162 0.09 34.07 -14.36
CA HIS A 162 -0.29 34.81 -13.16
C HIS A 162 -0.38 33.84 -11.98
N VAL A 163 0.09 34.34 -10.84
CA VAL A 163 -0.01 33.76 -9.50
C VAL A 163 -1.47 33.44 -9.18
N VAL A 164 -1.73 32.25 -8.63
CA VAL A 164 -2.93 32.02 -7.81
C VAL A 164 -2.47 31.50 -6.46
N GLU A 165 -2.43 32.43 -5.51
CA GLU A 165 -2.49 32.19 -4.07
C GLU A 165 -3.74 31.37 -3.73
N GLY A 166 -3.60 30.44 -2.79
CA GLY A 166 -4.64 30.25 -1.79
C GLY A 166 -5.24 28.85 -1.62
N VAL A 167 -4.68 28.15 -0.61
CA VAL A 167 -5.34 27.40 0.51
C VAL A 167 -6.19 26.17 0.15
N VAL A 168 -6.13 25.00 0.81
CA VAL A 168 -5.82 24.59 2.21
C VAL A 168 -5.21 23.17 2.19
N ASP A 169 -4.10 22.91 2.88
CA ASP A 169 -3.95 22.71 4.33
C ASP A 169 -4.54 21.38 4.84
N SER A 170 -3.74 20.30 4.75
CA SER A 170 -3.94 19.00 5.42
C SER A 170 -2.70 18.07 5.29
N VAL A 171 -1.49 18.63 5.22
CA VAL A 171 -0.25 17.83 5.22
C VAL A 171 0.54 17.99 6.54
N LEU A 172 0.11 18.87 7.44
CA LEU A 172 0.82 19.13 8.70
C LEU A 172 0.01 18.69 9.92
N SER A 173 -0.12 17.37 10.09
CA SER A 173 -0.24 16.79 11.43
C SER A 173 0.39 15.39 11.48
N PHE A 174 1.61 15.26 10.96
CA PHE A 174 2.49 14.15 11.30
C PHE A 174 3.94 14.65 11.27
N GLY A 175 4.42 15.09 12.44
CA GLY A 175 5.84 15.38 12.70
C GLY A 175 6.21 16.85 12.47
N SER A 176 6.10 17.65 13.54
CA SER A 176 6.87 18.88 13.67
C SER A 176 8.36 18.54 13.75
N ASP A 177 9.12 18.91 12.73
CA ASP A 177 10.42 19.53 12.97
C ASP A 177 10.71 20.55 11.85
N GLU A 178 11.05 21.75 12.29
CA GLU A 178 11.23 22.94 11.46
C GLU A 178 12.55 22.87 10.69
N THR A 179 12.49 22.91 9.36
CA THR A 179 13.38 23.79 8.58
C THR A 179 12.81 24.02 7.19
N ALA A 180 12.37 25.26 7.00
CA ALA A 180 11.89 25.79 5.75
C ALA A 180 12.99 25.84 4.68
N GLY A 181 12.56 25.71 3.42
CA GLY A 181 13.28 26.24 2.26
C GLY A 181 14.12 25.23 1.48
N SER A 182 13.51 24.49 0.56
CA SER A 182 14.21 24.13 -0.68
C SER A 182 13.24 23.77 -1.79
N GLU A 183 13.36 24.49 -2.90
CA GLU A 183 12.85 24.18 -4.23
C GLU A 183 13.50 22.91 -4.83
N GLY A 184 13.46 21.78 -4.11
CA GLY A 184 14.07 20.51 -4.49
C GLY A 184 13.09 19.56 -5.16
N GLY A 185 13.45 19.04 -6.34
CA GLY A 185 12.63 18.14 -7.16
C GLY A 185 12.38 16.75 -6.54
N GLY A 186 11.53 16.69 -5.51
CA GLY A 186 11.00 15.45 -4.97
C GLY A 186 9.96 14.83 -5.90
N LEU A 187 9.89 13.49 -5.93
CA LEU A 187 8.81 12.80 -6.64
C LEU A 187 7.50 13.03 -5.88
N ARG A 188 6.48 13.54 -6.58
CA ARG A 188 5.19 13.82 -5.97
C ARG A 188 4.48 12.53 -5.51
N PRO A 189 3.73 12.56 -4.40
CA PRO A 189 3.07 11.37 -3.87
C PRO A 189 1.99 10.85 -4.82
N LEU A 190 1.76 9.54 -4.78
CA LEU A 190 0.66 8.90 -5.46
C LEU A 190 -0.54 8.82 -4.49
N VAL A 191 -1.65 9.44 -4.85
CA VAL A 191 -2.85 9.51 -4.00
C VAL A 191 -4.01 8.85 -4.71
N TRP A 192 -4.66 7.91 -4.02
CA TRP A 192 -5.91 7.29 -4.44
C TRP A 192 -7.09 8.03 -3.80
N VAL A 193 -8.06 8.34 -4.64
CA VAL A 193 -9.23 9.12 -4.28
C VAL A 193 -10.51 8.38 -4.67
N LEU A 194 -11.49 8.41 -3.79
CA LEU A 194 -12.82 7.87 -4.01
C LEU A 194 -13.68 8.88 -4.76
N GLY A 195 -14.30 8.45 -5.85
CA GLY A 195 -15.31 9.26 -6.55
C GLY A 195 -14.74 10.38 -7.41
N ALA A 196 -13.45 10.32 -7.79
CA ALA A 196 -12.93 11.26 -8.78
C ALA A 196 -13.62 11.08 -10.14
N THR A 197 -14.16 12.16 -10.66
CA THR A 197 -14.73 12.28 -12.01
C THR A 197 -13.94 13.35 -12.78
N ASP A 198 -14.22 13.51 -14.07
CA ASP A 198 -13.53 14.48 -14.91
C ASP A 198 -13.76 15.93 -14.40
N GLY A 199 -12.79 16.45 -13.66
CA GLY A 199 -12.79 17.82 -13.14
C GLY A 199 -13.21 17.98 -11.67
N GLU A 200 -13.63 16.92 -11.00
CA GLU A 200 -13.99 16.94 -9.57
C GLU A 200 -13.05 16.04 -8.76
N TYR A 201 -12.50 16.59 -7.68
CA TYR A 201 -11.57 15.86 -6.82
C TYR A 201 -12.35 14.94 -5.89
N GLY A 202 -11.99 13.65 -5.90
CA GLY A 202 -12.56 12.68 -4.98
C GLY A 202 -12.02 12.81 -3.55
N GLN A 203 -12.62 12.09 -2.62
CA GLN A 203 -12.12 11.99 -1.24
C GLN A 203 -10.83 11.16 -1.19
N GLU A 204 -9.76 11.67 -0.60
CA GLU A 204 -8.52 10.91 -0.42
C GLU A 204 -8.71 9.74 0.55
N VAL A 205 -8.24 8.55 0.16
CA VAL A 205 -8.41 7.31 0.95
C VAL A 205 -7.11 6.54 1.16
N LEU A 206 -6.13 6.66 0.26
CA LEU A 206 -4.83 6.00 0.37
C LEU A 206 -3.74 6.84 -0.28
N THR A 207 -2.59 6.96 0.39
CA THR A 207 -1.44 7.73 -0.07
C THR A 207 -0.18 6.89 -0.07
N PHE A 208 0.63 7.04 -1.13
CA PHE A 208 1.95 6.45 -1.29
C PHE A 208 2.96 7.56 -1.60
N PRO A 209 3.72 8.04 -0.60
CA PRO A 209 4.79 9.00 -0.82
C PRO A 209 5.86 8.39 -1.72
N ARG A 210 6.17 9.07 -2.83
CA ARG A 210 7.25 8.66 -3.71
C ARG A 210 8.53 9.29 -3.18
N THR A 211 9.31 8.53 -2.44
CA THR A 211 10.62 8.98 -1.96
C THR A 211 11.72 8.40 -2.84
N ALA A 212 12.83 9.12 -2.98
CA ALA A 212 14.06 8.57 -3.57
C ALA A 212 14.76 7.59 -2.60
N GLN A 213 14.37 7.62 -1.33
CA GLN A 213 14.84 6.71 -0.29
C GLN A 213 14.11 5.36 -0.37
N SER A 214 14.74 4.31 0.12
CA SER A 214 14.41 2.91 -0.21
C SER A 214 13.09 2.37 0.33
N GLU A 215 12.44 3.07 1.26
CA GLU A 215 11.26 2.55 1.95
C GLU A 215 9.96 3.08 1.35
N ARG A 216 9.06 2.12 1.10
CA ARG A 216 7.82 2.32 0.38
C ARG A 216 6.65 2.22 1.36
N TRP A 217 6.22 3.38 1.84
CA TRP A 217 5.16 3.50 2.85
C TRP A 217 3.81 3.81 2.21
N TYR A 218 2.77 3.19 2.75
CA TYR A 218 1.37 3.38 2.39
C TYR A 218 0.62 3.91 3.60
N PHE A 219 -0.27 4.87 3.39
CA PHE A 219 -1.04 5.56 4.43
C PHE A 219 -2.53 5.52 4.09
N ILE A 220 -3.31 4.79 4.90
CA ILE A 220 -4.76 4.71 4.79
C ILE A 220 -5.39 5.83 5.61
N LYS A 221 -6.36 6.54 5.03
CA LYS A 221 -7.12 7.58 5.75
C LYS A 221 -7.93 6.94 6.88
N VAL A 222 -7.71 7.39 8.12
CA VAL A 222 -8.47 6.95 9.30
C VAL A 222 -9.94 7.34 9.17
N GLY A 223 -10.84 6.40 9.47
CA GLY A 223 -12.29 6.59 9.33
C GLY A 223 -12.77 6.78 7.89
N GLY A 224 -11.89 6.51 6.91
CA GLY A 224 -12.25 6.56 5.49
C GLY A 224 -13.09 5.35 5.07
N PRO A 225 -13.76 5.44 3.91
CA PRO A 225 -14.63 4.38 3.40
C PRO A 225 -13.87 3.18 2.80
N LEU A 226 -12.55 3.25 2.66
CA LEU A 226 -11.75 2.19 2.05
C LEU A 226 -11.54 1.01 3.00
N ASP A 227 -11.95 -0.19 2.59
CA ASP A 227 -11.61 -1.43 3.29
C ASP A 227 -10.09 -1.62 3.29
N LYS A 228 -9.50 -1.79 4.49
CA LYS A 228 -8.03 -1.92 4.63
C LYS A 228 -7.49 -3.17 3.94
N ARG A 229 -8.27 -4.23 3.84
CA ARG A 229 -7.89 -5.45 3.11
C ARG A 229 -7.71 -5.17 1.62
N LEU A 230 -8.53 -4.28 1.03
CA LEU A 230 -8.32 -3.81 -0.34
C LEU A 230 -7.05 -2.96 -0.46
N ALA A 231 -6.77 -2.09 0.52
CA ALA A 231 -5.53 -1.30 0.54
C ALA A 231 -4.28 -2.20 0.62
N PHE A 232 -4.31 -3.23 1.47
CA PHE A 232 -3.24 -4.23 1.57
C PHE A 232 -3.10 -5.01 0.25
N ALA A 233 -4.19 -5.47 -0.34
CA ALA A 233 -4.17 -6.17 -1.62
C ALA A 233 -3.52 -5.32 -2.73
N LEU A 234 -3.89 -4.03 -2.84
CA LEU A 234 -3.29 -3.13 -3.83
C LEU A 234 -1.79 -2.94 -3.61
N ALA A 235 -1.37 -2.76 -2.36
CA ALA A 235 0.05 -2.61 -2.05
C ALA A 235 0.82 -3.88 -2.43
N VAL A 236 0.32 -5.07 -2.06
CA VAL A 236 1.00 -6.35 -2.39
C VAL A 236 1.08 -6.56 -3.90
N VAL A 237 0.00 -6.30 -4.65
CA VAL A 237 0.01 -6.38 -6.12
C VAL A 237 1.05 -5.41 -6.70
N ARG A 238 1.02 -4.14 -6.28
CA ARG A 238 1.94 -3.12 -6.78
C ARG A 238 3.40 -3.47 -6.51
N GLU A 239 3.69 -3.94 -5.30
CA GLU A 239 5.04 -4.27 -4.85
C GLU A 239 5.59 -5.51 -5.56
N SER A 240 4.72 -6.50 -5.81
CA SER A 240 5.05 -7.70 -6.57
C SER A 240 5.31 -7.39 -8.05
N GLU A 241 4.47 -6.55 -8.68
CA GLU A 241 4.63 -6.15 -10.08
C GLU A 241 5.87 -5.30 -10.32
N MET A 242 6.09 -4.28 -9.49
CA MET A 242 7.13 -3.28 -9.74
C MET A 242 8.52 -3.74 -9.29
N PHE A 243 8.60 -4.60 -8.28
CA PHE A 243 9.87 -4.89 -7.62
C PHE A 243 10.19 -6.37 -7.48
N ARG A 244 9.31 -7.26 -7.99
CA ARG A 244 9.48 -8.71 -7.89
C ARG A 244 9.78 -9.12 -6.44
N ALA A 245 9.10 -8.48 -5.49
CA ALA A 245 9.29 -8.69 -4.05
C ALA A 245 9.00 -10.15 -3.62
N ASP A 246 8.38 -10.92 -4.51
CA ASP A 246 8.11 -12.34 -4.43
C ASP A 246 9.23 -13.25 -4.97
N GLN A 247 10.23 -12.74 -5.70
CA GLN A 247 11.25 -13.55 -6.40
C GLN A 247 12.57 -13.78 -5.62
N ARG A 248 12.56 -13.84 -4.28
CA ARG A 248 13.75 -14.18 -3.48
C ARG A 248 13.47 -15.15 -2.34
#